data_AF-A0A542ER81-F1
#
_entry.id   AF-A0A542ER81-F1
#
_cell.length_a   1.000
_cell.length_b   1.000
_cell.length_c   1.000
_cell.angle_alpha   90.00
_cell.angle_beta   90.00
_cell.angle_gamma   90.00
#
_symmetry.space_group_name_H-M   'P 1'
#
loop_
_entity.id
_entity.type
_entity.pdbx_description
1 polymer ?
#
loop_
_entity_poly.entity_id
_entity_poly.type
_entity_poly.pdbx_seq_one_letter_code
_entity_poly.pdbx_strand_id
1 'polypeptide(L)'
;MSETKAPTLPERVASRIDSLTATERKIAEYLSAHPQEAAFSSAEELGRATGTSDASVVRTAKALGFDGLPGLKRSLQGELQALLSPANRLSNSLASFDDGAEGILTATLRDHMERLEQAERSIDPQAFAHAVELIDSARETIICGFAGLDGVSAYTATHLTRIGRRARAASDTGYRLADRLLMLGPEDVVVVIAHNRIIVETRVILDLCAEVGARAVLITDTLGEALRDQVDAVLSAPTSRPGTFTSQATVLILLEALVIAVAARDQNRSLRTTDRMNQLREELMGFSRADEVALNLPAARRDRKRDA
;
A
#
# COMPACT_ATOMS: atom_id res chain seq x y z
N MET A 1 -21.57 25.30 -22.24
CA MET A 1 -21.83 25.87 -20.90
C MET A 1 -20.67 25.46 -20.02
N SER A 2 -19.88 26.42 -19.55
CA SER A 2 -18.72 26.16 -18.68
C SER A 2 -19.23 25.69 -17.33
N GLU A 3 -18.97 24.42 -17.00
CA GLU A 3 -19.32 23.85 -15.71
C GLU A 3 -18.50 24.60 -14.63
N THR A 4 -19.17 25.42 -13.82
CA THR A 4 -18.49 26.18 -12.77
C THR A 4 -18.00 25.19 -11.73
N LYS A 5 -16.71 24.86 -11.78
CA LYS A 5 -16.04 23.96 -10.83
C LYS A 5 -16.33 24.46 -9.41
N ALA A 6 -16.86 23.58 -8.56
CA ALA A 6 -17.11 23.92 -7.17
C ALA A 6 -15.78 24.34 -6.50
N PRO A 7 -15.77 25.41 -5.67
CA PRO A 7 -14.55 25.92 -5.08
C PRO A 7 -13.93 24.89 -4.14
N THR A 8 -12.63 24.71 -4.28
CA THR A 8 -11.77 23.77 -3.55
C THR A 8 -11.65 24.13 -2.07
N LEU A 9 -11.16 23.20 -1.24
CA LEU A 9 -10.91 23.51 0.18
C LEU A 9 -10.00 24.76 0.35
N PRO A 10 -8.84 24.89 -0.33
CA PRO A 10 -7.99 26.07 -0.18
C PRO A 10 -8.69 27.39 -0.56
N GLU A 11 -9.49 27.38 -1.63
CA GLU A 11 -10.26 28.57 -2.06
C GLU A 11 -11.32 28.96 -1.02
N ARG A 12 -11.98 27.97 -0.41
CA ARG A 12 -12.96 28.18 0.66
C ARG A 12 -12.34 28.64 1.97
N VAL A 13 -11.15 28.15 2.30
CA VAL A 13 -10.39 28.59 3.47
C VAL A 13 -9.93 30.02 3.26
N ALA A 14 -9.29 30.33 2.12
CA ALA A 14 -8.81 31.67 1.81
C ALA A 14 -9.94 32.72 1.80
N SER A 15 -11.10 32.39 1.24
CA SER A 15 -12.25 33.30 1.18
C SER A 15 -12.96 33.52 2.53
N ARG A 16 -12.70 32.68 3.55
CA ARG A 16 -13.39 32.73 4.84
C ARG A 16 -12.47 32.85 6.05
N ILE A 17 -11.16 32.87 5.87
CA ILE A 17 -10.15 32.82 6.94
C ILE A 17 -10.34 33.89 8.02
N ASP A 18 -10.83 35.08 7.64
CA ASP A 18 -11.07 36.21 8.54
C ASP A 18 -12.36 36.06 9.36
N SER A 19 -13.28 35.20 8.92
CA SER A 19 -14.55 34.91 9.60
C SER A 19 -14.49 33.67 10.51
N LEU A 20 -13.41 32.89 10.44
CA LEU A 20 -13.24 31.68 11.25
C LEU A 20 -12.84 32.05 12.68
N THR A 21 -13.45 31.37 13.65
CA THR A 21 -12.98 31.37 15.04
C THR A 21 -11.59 30.74 15.14
N ALA A 22 -10.88 30.96 16.26
CA ALA A 22 -9.56 30.35 16.49
C ALA A 22 -9.59 28.81 16.37
N THR A 23 -10.67 28.17 16.85
CA THR A 23 -10.87 26.72 16.74
C THR A 23 -11.10 26.30 15.29
N GLU A 24 -11.97 27.01 14.55
CA GLU A 24 -12.23 26.71 13.14
C GLU A 24 -11.00 26.93 12.27
N ARG A 25 -10.22 27.98 12.54
CA ARG A 25 -8.96 28.27 11.83
C ARG A 25 -7.95 27.14 12.03
N LYS A 26 -7.75 26.68 13.27
CA LYS A 26 -6.87 25.54 13.59
C LYS A 26 -7.27 24.29 12.82
N ILE A 27 -8.58 24.00 12.77
CA ILE A 27 -9.10 22.85 12.02
C ILE A 27 -8.88 23.06 10.51
N ALA A 28 -9.18 24.24 9.96
CA ALA A 28 -9.01 24.56 8.55
C ALA A 28 -7.54 24.47 8.08
N GLU A 29 -6.59 24.91 8.93
CA GLU A 29 -5.15 24.77 8.68
C GLU A 29 -4.74 23.30 8.64
N TYR A 30 -5.18 22.49 9.61
CA TYR A 30 -4.92 21.05 9.60
C TYR A 30 -5.51 20.36 8.36
N LEU A 31 -6.76 20.66 8.01
CA LEU A 31 -7.42 20.11 6.81
C LEU A 31 -6.67 20.49 5.52
N SER A 32 -6.07 21.67 5.47
CA SER A 32 -5.29 22.15 4.32
C SER A 32 -3.90 21.53 4.25
N ALA A 33 -3.28 21.25 5.41
CA ALA A 33 -1.98 20.61 5.51
C ALA A 33 -2.04 19.09 5.30
N HIS A 34 -3.15 18.45 5.70
CA HIS A 34 -3.36 17.00 5.67
C HIS A 34 -4.62 16.60 4.88
N PRO A 35 -4.81 17.05 3.63
CA PRO A 35 -6.05 16.87 2.88
C PRO A 35 -6.37 15.39 2.60
N GLN A 36 -5.35 14.52 2.58
CA GLN A 36 -5.52 13.08 2.35
C GLN A 36 -6.06 12.36 3.57
N GLU A 37 -5.40 12.50 4.72
CA GLU A 37 -5.91 11.98 6.00
C GLU A 37 -7.33 12.51 6.23
N ALA A 38 -7.52 13.82 6.08
CA ALA A 38 -8.82 14.45 6.25
C ALA A 38 -9.92 13.93 5.32
N ALA A 39 -9.57 13.52 4.09
CA ALA A 39 -10.52 12.92 3.14
C ALA A 39 -11.07 11.58 3.64
N PHE A 40 -10.34 10.85 4.48
CA PHE A 40 -10.73 9.52 4.95
C PHE A 40 -11.07 9.50 6.44
N SER A 41 -10.66 10.51 7.22
CA SER A 41 -10.87 10.54 8.67
C SER A 41 -12.30 10.79 9.14
N SER A 42 -12.66 10.25 10.30
CA SER A 42 -13.90 10.54 11.00
C SER A 42 -13.88 11.92 11.68
N ALA A 43 -15.04 12.38 12.18
CA ALA A 43 -15.10 13.64 12.93
C ALA A 43 -14.30 13.57 14.24
N GLU A 44 -14.31 12.40 14.87
CA GLU A 44 -13.59 12.12 16.11
C GLU A 44 -12.07 12.18 15.91
N GLU A 45 -11.57 11.58 14.84
CA GLU A 45 -10.15 11.59 14.48
C GLU A 45 -9.65 13.00 14.19
N LEU A 46 -10.40 13.75 13.38
CA LEU A 46 -10.10 15.15 13.10
C LEU A 46 -10.15 16.00 14.36
N GLY A 47 -11.09 15.72 15.26
CA GLY A 47 -11.17 16.35 16.57
C GLY A 47 -9.89 16.09 17.36
N ARG A 48 -9.50 14.82 17.49
CA ARG A 48 -8.29 14.39 18.20
C ARG A 48 -7.02 14.99 17.61
N ALA A 49 -6.84 14.93 16.29
CA ALA A 49 -5.68 15.46 15.58
C ALA A 49 -5.54 16.98 15.75
N THR A 50 -6.66 17.69 15.84
CA THR A 50 -6.68 19.15 16.03
C THR A 50 -6.80 19.57 17.49
N GLY A 51 -6.94 18.65 18.44
CA GLY A 51 -7.23 18.94 19.85
C GLY A 51 -8.56 19.67 20.05
N THR A 52 -9.59 19.29 19.29
CA THR A 52 -10.95 19.85 19.30
C THR A 52 -12.01 18.76 19.39
N SER A 53 -13.29 19.14 19.54
CA SER A 53 -14.41 18.19 19.55
C SER A 53 -14.92 17.85 18.16
N ASP A 54 -15.56 16.70 18.00
CA ASP A 54 -16.25 16.25 16.78
C ASP A 54 -17.25 17.31 16.29
N ALA A 55 -17.99 17.92 17.23
CA ALA A 55 -18.94 18.97 16.94
C ALA A 55 -18.27 20.25 16.42
N SER A 56 -17.02 20.53 16.83
CA SER A 56 -16.22 21.62 16.28
C SER A 56 -15.82 21.32 14.84
N VAL A 57 -15.39 20.09 14.53
CA VAL A 57 -15.04 19.69 13.15
C VAL A 57 -16.24 19.83 12.21
N VAL A 58 -17.42 19.33 12.61
CA VAL A 58 -18.63 19.45 11.79
C VAL A 58 -19.06 20.91 11.60
N ARG A 59 -18.92 21.74 12.65
CA ARG A 59 -19.18 23.19 12.54
C ARG A 59 -18.21 23.88 11.60
N THR A 60 -16.90 23.57 11.69
CA THR A 60 -15.90 24.10 10.75
C THR A 60 -16.21 23.73 9.32
N ALA A 61 -16.60 22.48 9.04
CA ALA A 61 -16.98 22.06 7.68
C ALA A 61 -18.15 22.90 7.14
N LYS A 62 -19.14 23.21 7.98
CA LYS A 62 -20.26 24.11 7.62
C LYS A 62 -19.82 25.57 7.48
N ALA A 63 -18.94 26.07 8.35
CA ALA A 63 -18.39 27.41 8.27
C ALA A 63 -17.59 27.61 6.96
N LEU A 64 -16.88 26.57 6.50
CA LEU A 64 -16.21 26.49 5.20
C LEU A 64 -17.20 26.24 4.03
N GLY A 65 -18.51 26.29 4.29
CA GLY A 65 -19.59 26.27 3.31
C GLY A 65 -19.84 24.91 2.66
N PHE A 66 -19.46 23.82 3.32
CA PHE A 66 -19.89 22.48 2.93
C PHE A 66 -21.18 22.10 3.67
N ASP A 67 -21.88 21.06 3.20
CA ASP A 67 -23.10 20.54 3.84
C ASP A 67 -22.82 19.81 5.18
N GLY A 68 -21.64 20.00 5.76
CA GLY A 68 -21.07 19.25 6.87
C GLY A 68 -19.85 18.42 6.45
N LEU A 69 -19.35 17.59 7.37
CA LEU A 69 -18.15 16.77 7.16
C LEU A 69 -18.26 15.85 5.93
N PRO A 70 -19.40 15.18 5.62
CA PRO A 70 -19.52 14.36 4.41
C PRO A 70 -19.37 15.15 3.10
N GLY A 71 -19.79 16.42 3.08
CA GLY A 71 -19.62 17.30 1.92
C GLY A 71 -18.16 17.71 1.73
N LEU A 72 -17.49 18.07 2.83
CA LEU A 72 -16.05 18.36 2.85
C LEU A 72 -15.23 17.15 2.37
N LYS A 73 -15.50 15.95 2.93
CA LYS A 73 -14.81 14.71 2.54
C LYS A 73 -14.99 14.41 1.06
N ARG A 74 -16.20 14.57 0.49
CA ARG A 74 -16.43 14.40 -0.95
C ARG A 74 -15.61 15.38 -1.80
N SER A 75 -15.50 16.65 -1.39
CA SER A 75 -14.67 17.64 -2.09
C SER A 75 -13.20 17.23 -2.09
N LEU A 76 -12.67 16.91 -0.89
CA LEU A 76 -11.29 16.47 -0.73
C LEU A 76 -11.00 15.20 -1.52
N GLN A 77 -11.90 14.20 -1.47
CA GLN A 77 -11.79 12.98 -2.26
C GLN A 77 -11.85 13.24 -3.77
N GLY A 78 -12.70 14.17 -4.23
CA GLY A 78 -12.80 14.55 -5.64
C GLY A 78 -11.55 15.27 -6.16
N GLU A 79 -11.00 16.19 -5.36
CA GLU A 79 -9.73 16.87 -5.64
C GLU A 79 -8.58 15.87 -5.67
N LEU A 80 -8.53 14.96 -4.69
CA LEU A 80 -7.55 13.88 -4.67
C LEU A 80 -7.72 12.96 -5.87
N GLN A 81 -8.96 12.69 -6.31
CA GLN A 81 -9.21 11.88 -7.50
C GLN A 81 -8.68 12.51 -8.77
N ALA A 82 -8.83 13.83 -8.93
CA ALA A 82 -8.33 14.59 -10.07
C ALA A 82 -6.78 14.62 -10.12
N LEU A 83 -6.12 14.75 -8.96
CA LEU A 83 -4.65 14.70 -8.85
C LEU A 83 -4.07 13.31 -9.13
N LEU A 84 -4.86 12.27 -8.89
CA LEU A 84 -4.46 10.87 -9.02
C LEU A 84 -4.80 10.27 -10.39
N SER A 85 -5.20 11.06 -11.40
CA SER A 85 -5.29 10.54 -12.76
C SER A 85 -3.90 10.04 -13.20
N PRO A 86 -3.77 8.90 -13.92
CA PRO A 86 -2.46 8.41 -14.35
C PRO A 86 -1.66 9.45 -15.15
N ALA A 87 -2.34 10.22 -16.01
CA ALA A 87 -1.73 11.28 -16.81
C ALA A 87 -1.21 12.45 -15.94
N ASN A 88 -2.00 12.91 -14.97
CA ASN A 88 -1.57 13.99 -14.07
C ASN A 88 -0.42 13.53 -13.16
N ARG A 89 -0.45 12.28 -12.69
CA ARG A 89 0.64 11.68 -11.91
C ARG A 89 1.95 11.67 -12.69
N LEU A 90 1.89 11.21 -13.94
CA LEU A 90 3.05 11.21 -14.81
C LEU A 90 3.52 12.64 -15.10
N SER A 91 2.61 13.56 -15.44
CA SER A 91 2.95 14.96 -15.71
C SER A 91 3.64 15.64 -14.54
N ASN A 92 3.13 15.48 -13.32
CA ASN A 92 3.72 16.05 -12.11
C ASN A 92 5.07 15.43 -11.77
N SER A 93 5.19 14.11 -11.93
CA SER A 93 6.49 13.44 -11.82
C SER A 93 7.48 14.00 -12.81
N LEU A 94 7.11 14.16 -14.09
CA LEU A 94 8.00 14.70 -15.12
C LEU A 94 8.36 16.18 -14.90
N ALA A 95 7.42 16.98 -14.39
CA ALA A 95 7.64 18.40 -14.11
C ALA A 95 8.55 18.65 -12.89
N SER A 96 8.78 17.64 -12.05
CA SER A 96 9.60 17.77 -10.84
C SER A 96 11.11 17.66 -11.10
N PHE A 97 11.53 17.44 -12.36
CA PHE A 97 12.92 17.10 -12.70
C PHE A 97 13.45 17.93 -13.89
N ASP A 98 14.01 19.11 -13.61
CA ASP A 98 14.74 19.92 -14.61
C ASP A 98 16.15 19.37 -14.94
N ASP A 99 16.65 18.41 -14.15
CA ASP A 99 18.05 17.94 -14.17
C ASP A 99 18.31 16.72 -15.09
N GLY A 100 17.37 16.36 -15.97
CA GLY A 100 17.50 15.19 -16.85
C GLY A 100 17.52 13.84 -16.12
N ALA A 101 18.00 12.78 -16.78
CA ALA A 101 17.88 11.40 -16.29
C ALA A 101 18.58 11.14 -14.93
N GLU A 102 19.72 11.78 -14.68
CA GLU A 102 20.47 11.65 -13.42
C GLU A 102 19.74 12.28 -12.23
N GLY A 103 19.14 13.46 -12.43
CA GLY A 103 18.30 14.10 -11.43
C GLY A 103 17.06 13.29 -11.09
N ILE A 104 16.38 12.73 -12.11
CA ILE A 104 15.22 11.84 -11.93
C ILE A 104 15.60 10.64 -11.06
N LEU A 105 16.70 9.96 -11.39
CA LEU A 105 17.17 8.80 -10.61
C LEU A 105 17.48 9.20 -9.16
N THR A 106 18.23 10.28 -8.97
CA THR A 106 18.63 10.76 -7.64
C THR A 106 17.41 11.10 -6.77
N ALA A 107 16.45 11.83 -7.33
CA ALA A 107 15.26 12.23 -6.60
C ALA A 107 14.32 11.05 -6.34
N THR A 108 14.22 10.10 -7.27
CA THR A 108 13.47 8.84 -7.05
C THR A 108 14.06 8.08 -5.87
N LEU A 109 15.39 7.88 -5.85
CA LEU A 109 16.07 7.21 -4.73
C LEU A 109 15.85 7.93 -3.40
N ARG A 110 15.93 9.27 -3.38
CA ARG A 110 15.67 10.07 -2.18
C ARG A 110 14.23 9.94 -1.67
N ASP A 111 13.23 10.02 -2.55
CA ASP A 111 11.83 9.80 -2.14
C ASP A 111 11.67 8.41 -1.54
N HIS A 112 12.27 7.37 -2.14
CA HIS A 112 12.22 6.02 -1.57
C HIS A 112 12.88 5.93 -0.18
N MET A 113 14.04 6.56 0.03
CA MET A 113 14.70 6.59 1.34
C MET A 113 13.80 7.26 2.39
N GLU A 114 13.19 8.40 2.05
CA GLU A 114 12.24 9.09 2.93
C GLU A 114 11.03 8.20 3.28
N ARG A 115 10.48 7.45 2.30
CA ARG A 115 9.36 6.52 2.56
C ARG A 115 9.74 5.37 3.46
N LEU A 116 10.96 4.83 3.32
CA LEU A 116 11.42 3.74 4.18
C LEU A 116 11.65 4.20 5.61
N GLU A 117 12.22 5.40 5.81
CA GLU A 117 12.30 6.00 7.13
C GLU A 117 10.92 6.23 7.76
N GLN A 118 9.94 6.66 6.95
CA GLN A 118 8.55 6.82 7.42
C GLN A 118 7.92 5.46 7.76
N ALA A 119 8.19 4.42 6.97
CA ALA A 119 7.69 3.07 7.19
C ALA A 119 8.24 2.50 8.51
N GLU A 120 9.54 2.63 8.75
CA GLU A 120 10.19 2.19 10.00
C GLU A 120 9.53 2.80 11.24
N ARG A 121 9.09 4.07 11.16
CA ARG A 121 8.42 4.77 12.27
C ARG A 121 6.92 4.45 12.41
N SER A 122 6.27 4.04 11.33
CA SER A 122 4.80 3.91 11.27
C SER A 122 4.29 2.47 11.32
N ILE A 123 5.13 1.48 10.99
CA ILE A 123 4.76 0.07 11.11
C ILE A 123 4.73 -0.30 12.59
N ASP A 124 3.54 -0.64 13.09
CA ASP A 124 3.37 -1.19 14.43
C ASP A 124 3.97 -2.61 14.52
N PRO A 125 5.00 -2.83 15.37
CA PRO A 125 5.59 -4.15 15.54
C PRO A 125 4.61 -5.22 16.01
N GLN A 126 3.58 -4.86 16.78
CA GLN A 126 2.56 -5.81 17.24
C GLN A 126 1.64 -6.22 16.09
N ALA A 127 1.16 -5.27 15.29
CA ALA A 127 0.40 -5.57 14.07
C ALA A 127 1.21 -6.42 13.09
N PHE A 128 2.51 -6.14 12.93
CA PHE A 128 3.41 -6.95 12.11
C PHE A 128 3.53 -8.38 12.64
N ALA A 129 3.80 -8.56 13.93
CA ALA A 129 3.88 -9.88 14.54
C ALA A 129 2.56 -10.66 14.40
N HIS A 130 1.42 -9.99 14.56
CA HIS A 130 0.11 -10.60 14.37
C HIS A 130 -0.13 -11.02 12.91
N ALA A 131 0.23 -10.19 11.93
CA ALA A 131 0.17 -10.56 10.52
C ALA A 131 1.02 -11.79 10.20
N VAL A 132 2.22 -11.89 10.79
CA VAL A 132 3.09 -13.08 10.65
C VAL A 132 2.43 -14.33 11.23
N GLU A 133 1.77 -14.23 12.39
CA GLU A 133 1.03 -15.34 13.01
C GLU A 133 -0.13 -15.83 12.15
N LEU A 134 -0.92 -14.90 11.61
CA LEU A 134 -2.02 -15.22 10.71
C LEU A 134 -1.49 -15.97 9.48
N ILE A 135 -0.48 -15.42 8.79
CA ILE A 135 0.10 -16.04 7.58
C ILE A 135 0.73 -17.40 7.89
N ASP A 136 1.41 -17.55 9.03
CA ASP A 136 2.06 -18.81 9.41
C ASP A 136 1.07 -19.90 9.79
N SER A 137 -0.08 -19.55 10.38
CA SER A 137 -1.13 -20.50 10.78
C SER A 137 -2.12 -20.84 9.67
N ALA A 138 -2.14 -20.07 8.57
CA ALA A 138 -3.07 -20.26 7.47
C ALA A 138 -2.86 -21.58 6.71
N ARG A 139 -3.97 -22.16 6.26
CA ARG A 139 -4.00 -23.26 5.29
C ARG A 139 -3.51 -22.80 3.92
N GLU A 140 -3.96 -21.63 3.46
CA GLU A 140 -3.49 -20.94 2.25
C GLU A 140 -3.47 -19.43 2.48
N THR A 141 -2.46 -18.74 1.94
CA THR A 141 -2.39 -17.29 1.89
C THR A 141 -2.69 -16.77 0.49
N ILE A 142 -3.71 -15.93 0.34
CA ILE A 142 -4.09 -15.31 -0.93
C ILE A 142 -3.60 -13.86 -0.93
N ILE A 143 -2.75 -13.50 -1.89
CA ILE A 143 -2.23 -12.12 -2.03
C ILE A 143 -3.05 -11.38 -3.08
N CYS A 144 -3.74 -10.33 -2.66
CA CYS A 144 -4.65 -9.52 -3.47
C CYS A 144 -4.11 -8.10 -3.64
N GLY A 145 -3.39 -7.88 -4.74
CA GLY A 145 -2.97 -6.55 -5.20
C GLY A 145 -3.50 -6.25 -6.60
N PHE A 146 -4.05 -5.06 -6.79
CA PHE A 146 -4.66 -4.59 -8.04
C PHE A 146 -3.93 -3.38 -8.63
N ALA A 147 -4.24 -3.02 -9.87
CA ALA A 147 -3.75 -1.80 -10.53
C ALA A 147 -2.21 -1.64 -10.52
N GLY A 148 -1.48 -2.68 -10.95
CA GLY A 148 -0.01 -2.70 -11.04
C GLY A 148 0.70 -3.39 -9.88
N LEU A 149 -0.06 -4.01 -8.98
CA LEU A 149 0.45 -4.80 -7.84
C LEU A 149 0.42 -6.31 -8.10
N ASP A 150 0.04 -6.74 -9.30
CA ASP A 150 -0.03 -8.15 -9.72
C ASP A 150 1.35 -8.82 -9.67
N GLY A 151 2.40 -8.15 -10.15
CA GLY A 151 3.77 -8.64 -10.08
C GLY A 151 4.26 -8.85 -8.64
N VAL A 152 4.00 -7.87 -7.76
CA VAL A 152 4.37 -7.96 -6.34
C VAL A 152 3.58 -9.07 -5.64
N SER A 153 2.29 -9.21 -5.95
CA SER A 153 1.43 -10.26 -5.38
C SER A 153 1.93 -11.67 -5.77
N ALA A 154 2.25 -11.87 -7.05
CA ALA A 154 2.79 -13.13 -7.55
C ALA A 154 4.19 -13.43 -6.99
N TYR A 155 5.04 -12.41 -6.85
CA TYR A 155 6.34 -12.52 -6.22
C TYR A 155 6.23 -13.02 -4.77
N THR A 156 5.39 -12.38 -3.96
CA THR A 156 5.22 -12.78 -2.56
C THR A 156 4.64 -14.19 -2.43
N ALA A 157 3.61 -14.52 -3.21
CA ALA A 157 3.03 -15.87 -3.21
C ALA A 157 4.08 -16.94 -3.58
N THR A 158 4.93 -16.65 -4.55
CA THR A 158 6.05 -17.52 -4.94
C THR A 158 7.01 -17.73 -3.77
N HIS A 159 7.38 -16.66 -3.06
CA HIS A 159 8.33 -16.73 -1.96
C HIS A 159 7.76 -17.43 -0.72
N LEU A 160 6.48 -17.25 -0.40
CA LEU A 160 5.78 -18.04 0.61
C LEU A 160 5.78 -19.54 0.26
N THR A 161 5.54 -19.87 -1.02
CA THR A 161 5.60 -21.26 -1.51
C THR A 161 6.98 -21.88 -1.30
N ARG A 162 8.04 -21.12 -1.57
CA ARG A 162 9.44 -21.59 -1.41
C ARG A 162 9.82 -21.89 0.03
N ILE A 163 9.14 -21.30 1.01
CA ILE A 163 9.35 -21.55 2.45
C ILE A 163 8.35 -22.56 3.03
N GLY A 164 7.61 -23.27 2.17
CA GLY A 164 6.72 -24.36 2.57
C GLY A 164 5.32 -23.92 3.02
N ARG A 165 4.89 -22.71 2.65
CA ARG A 165 3.52 -22.24 2.87
C ARG A 165 2.73 -22.30 1.58
N ARG A 166 1.45 -22.67 1.62
CA ARG A 166 0.60 -22.59 0.42
C ARG A 166 0.22 -21.14 0.21
N ALA A 167 0.54 -20.60 -0.96
CA ALA A 167 0.18 -19.23 -1.29
C ALA A 167 -0.07 -19.06 -2.79
N ARG A 168 -0.94 -18.13 -3.13
CA ARG A 168 -1.23 -17.74 -4.51
C ARG A 168 -1.60 -16.27 -4.60
N ALA A 169 -1.44 -15.70 -5.78
CA ALA A 169 -1.93 -14.36 -6.07
C ALA A 169 -3.36 -14.41 -6.64
N ALA A 170 -4.17 -13.42 -6.29
CA ALA A 170 -5.50 -13.19 -6.85
C ALA A 170 -5.62 -11.72 -7.25
N SER A 171 -5.15 -11.41 -8.47
CA SER A 171 -5.10 -10.05 -9.01
C SER A 171 -6.04 -9.83 -10.22
N ASP A 172 -6.85 -10.83 -10.56
CA ASP A 172 -7.91 -10.71 -11.58
C ASP A 172 -8.96 -9.68 -11.12
N THR A 173 -9.58 -8.96 -12.06
CA THR A 173 -10.65 -7.99 -11.79
C THR A 173 -11.98 -8.43 -12.41
N GLY A 174 -13.07 -7.83 -11.95
CA GLY A 174 -14.41 -8.14 -12.44
C GLY A 174 -14.79 -9.61 -12.24
N TYR A 175 -15.46 -10.21 -13.24
CA TYR A 175 -16.04 -11.54 -13.14
C TYR A 175 -15.01 -12.63 -12.77
N ARG A 176 -13.77 -12.53 -13.28
CA ARG A 176 -12.72 -13.54 -13.06
C ARG A 176 -12.19 -13.55 -11.63
N LEU A 177 -12.40 -12.48 -10.85
CA LEU A 177 -12.05 -12.47 -9.45
C LEU A 177 -12.83 -13.54 -8.67
N ALA A 178 -14.08 -13.82 -9.07
CA ALA A 178 -14.90 -14.85 -8.43
C ALA A 178 -14.23 -16.24 -8.49
N ASP A 179 -13.67 -16.61 -9.64
CA ASP A 179 -12.95 -17.88 -9.80
C ASP A 179 -11.75 -18.00 -8.86
N ARG A 180 -11.12 -16.86 -8.53
CA ARG A 180 -9.98 -16.80 -7.61
C ARG A 180 -10.40 -16.83 -6.15
N LEU A 181 -11.63 -16.46 -5.82
CA LEU A 181 -12.10 -16.41 -4.44
C LEU A 181 -13.00 -17.59 -4.06
N LEU A 182 -13.45 -18.37 -5.05
CA LEU A 182 -14.43 -19.45 -4.87
C LEU A 182 -14.11 -20.46 -3.76
N MET A 183 -12.83 -20.75 -3.53
CA MET A 183 -12.37 -21.75 -2.55
C MET A 183 -11.92 -21.15 -1.21
N LEU A 184 -12.11 -19.84 -1.02
CA LEU A 184 -11.73 -19.15 0.22
C LEU A 184 -12.56 -19.70 1.38
N GLY A 185 -11.90 -20.02 2.49
CA GLY A 185 -12.55 -20.55 3.68
C GLY A 185 -11.92 -20.08 5.00
N PRO A 186 -12.45 -20.53 6.14
CA PRO A 186 -12.12 -20.00 7.47
C PRO A 186 -10.68 -20.26 7.94
N GLU A 187 -9.97 -21.19 7.30
CA GLU A 187 -8.56 -21.49 7.60
C GLU A 187 -7.59 -20.69 6.72
N ASP A 188 -8.09 -19.85 5.83
CA ASP A 188 -7.26 -19.08 4.90
C ASP A 188 -7.05 -17.64 5.38
N VAL A 189 -5.98 -17.02 4.88
CA VAL A 189 -5.68 -15.60 5.10
C VAL A 189 -5.61 -14.89 3.76
N VAL A 190 -6.23 -13.71 3.68
CA VAL A 190 -6.11 -12.81 2.53
C VAL A 190 -5.25 -11.61 2.91
N VAL A 191 -4.16 -11.39 2.18
CA VAL A 191 -3.36 -10.16 2.26
C VAL A 191 -3.87 -9.21 1.18
N VAL A 192 -4.55 -8.14 1.60
CA VAL A 192 -5.11 -7.13 0.71
C VAL A 192 -4.20 -5.91 0.66
N ILE A 193 -3.74 -5.54 -0.53
CA ILE A 193 -2.91 -4.35 -0.74
C ILE A 193 -3.79 -3.24 -1.31
N ALA A 194 -4.09 -2.24 -0.49
CA ALA A 194 -4.92 -1.11 -0.86
C ALA A 194 -4.36 0.19 -0.29
N HIS A 195 -3.73 1.00 -1.14
CA HIS A 195 -3.00 2.21 -0.72
C HIS A 195 -3.90 3.28 -0.13
N ASN A 196 -4.72 3.91 -1.00
CA ASN A 196 -5.41 5.17 -0.72
C ASN A 196 -6.86 5.18 -1.20
N ARG A 197 -7.33 4.07 -1.77
CA ARG A 197 -8.68 3.95 -2.34
C ARG A 197 -9.23 2.56 -2.12
N ILE A 198 -10.48 2.51 -1.67
CA ILE A 198 -11.26 1.29 -1.60
C ILE A 198 -11.90 1.09 -2.97
N ILE A 199 -11.41 0.10 -3.72
CA ILE A 199 -12.03 -0.34 -4.98
C ILE A 199 -13.06 -1.44 -4.72
N VAL A 200 -13.85 -1.76 -5.75
CA VAL A 200 -14.92 -2.76 -5.62
C VAL A 200 -14.35 -4.11 -5.22
N GLU A 201 -13.22 -4.52 -5.80
CA GLU A 201 -12.53 -5.76 -5.51
C GLU A 201 -12.13 -5.86 -4.03
N THR A 202 -11.55 -4.80 -3.46
CA THR A 202 -11.21 -4.73 -2.04
C THR A 202 -12.43 -4.96 -1.15
N ARG A 203 -13.55 -4.30 -1.46
CA ARG A 203 -14.78 -4.45 -0.69
C ARG A 203 -15.32 -5.88 -0.76
N VAL A 204 -15.44 -6.42 -1.97
CA VAL A 204 -15.94 -7.79 -2.19
C VAL A 204 -15.08 -8.82 -1.46
N ILE A 205 -13.75 -8.64 -1.46
CA ILE A 205 -12.83 -9.53 -0.75
C ILE A 205 -13.06 -9.48 0.76
N LEU A 206 -13.14 -8.28 1.34
CA LEU A 206 -13.33 -8.13 2.79
C LEU A 206 -14.70 -8.63 3.25
N ASP A 207 -15.75 -8.34 2.48
CA ASP A 207 -17.10 -8.86 2.73
C ASP A 207 -17.11 -10.39 2.71
N LEU A 208 -16.44 -11.00 1.72
CA LEU A 208 -16.33 -12.46 1.63
C LEU A 208 -15.51 -13.05 2.78
N CYS A 209 -14.40 -12.41 3.19
CA CYS A 209 -13.64 -12.85 4.36
C CYS A 209 -14.52 -12.91 5.62
N ALA A 210 -15.33 -11.87 5.83
CA ALA A 210 -16.29 -11.83 6.94
C ALA A 210 -17.37 -12.92 6.83
N GLU A 211 -17.89 -13.17 5.61
CA GLU A 211 -18.90 -14.19 5.34
C GLU A 211 -18.39 -15.61 5.67
N VAL A 212 -17.19 -15.96 5.20
CA VAL A 212 -16.65 -17.32 5.30
C VAL A 212 -15.78 -17.54 6.55
N GLY A 213 -15.51 -16.47 7.31
CA GLY A 213 -14.64 -16.49 8.48
C GLY A 213 -13.13 -16.53 8.16
N ALA A 214 -12.74 -16.18 6.93
CA ALA A 214 -11.33 -16.05 6.58
C ALA A 214 -10.72 -14.81 7.23
N ARG A 215 -9.42 -14.86 7.48
CA ARG A 215 -8.69 -13.75 8.10
C ARG A 215 -8.17 -12.77 7.05
N ALA A 216 -8.04 -11.49 7.39
CA ALA A 216 -7.58 -10.45 6.48
C ALA A 216 -6.44 -9.63 7.08
N VAL A 217 -5.38 -9.44 6.29
CA VAL A 217 -4.28 -8.51 6.56
C VAL A 217 -4.31 -7.39 5.53
N LEU A 218 -4.41 -6.15 5.99
CA LEU A 218 -4.39 -4.97 5.13
C LEU A 218 -2.98 -4.38 5.08
N ILE A 219 -2.45 -4.18 3.87
CA ILE A 219 -1.29 -3.33 3.62
C ILE A 219 -1.78 -2.05 2.94
N THR A 220 -1.53 -0.90 3.58
CA THR A 220 -2.14 0.36 3.17
C THR A 220 -1.28 1.56 3.55
N ASP A 221 -1.48 2.68 2.86
CA ASP A 221 -0.90 3.96 3.22
C ASP A 221 -1.86 4.75 4.12
N THR A 222 -3.13 4.91 3.69
CA THR A 222 -4.10 5.78 4.40
C THR A 222 -5.42 5.12 4.80
N LEU A 223 -5.68 3.86 4.42
CA LEU A 223 -6.98 3.21 4.68
C LEU A 223 -7.06 2.46 6.02
N GLY A 224 -6.01 2.52 6.82
CA GLY A 224 -5.87 1.68 8.02
C GLY A 224 -7.01 1.85 9.01
N GLU A 225 -7.46 3.08 9.23
CA GLU A 225 -8.57 3.37 10.13
C GLU A 225 -9.93 3.04 9.50
N ALA A 226 -10.13 3.41 8.23
CA ALA A 226 -11.38 3.18 7.51
C ALA A 226 -11.74 1.70 7.35
N LEU A 227 -10.74 0.81 7.36
CA LEU A 227 -10.90 -0.63 7.20
C LEU A 227 -10.53 -1.43 8.46
N ARG A 228 -10.21 -0.76 9.59
CA ARG A 228 -9.70 -1.40 10.81
C ARG A 228 -10.62 -2.53 11.30
N ASP A 229 -11.92 -2.30 11.32
CA ASP A 229 -12.90 -3.25 11.85
C ASP A 229 -13.24 -4.39 10.88
N GLN A 230 -12.70 -4.36 9.65
CA GLN A 230 -12.92 -5.37 8.61
C GLN A 230 -11.71 -6.30 8.44
N VAL A 231 -10.61 -6.06 9.16
CA VAL A 231 -9.35 -6.80 9.01
C VAL A 231 -8.76 -7.13 10.37
N ASP A 232 -7.98 -8.22 10.43
CA ASP A 232 -7.35 -8.67 11.66
C ASP A 232 -6.03 -7.94 11.94
N ALA A 233 -5.33 -7.50 10.89
CA ALA A 233 -4.09 -6.72 11.01
C ALA A 233 -4.01 -5.61 9.95
N VAL A 234 -3.47 -4.46 10.35
CA VAL A 234 -3.19 -3.32 9.45
C VAL A 234 -1.71 -3.01 9.49
N LEU A 235 -1.06 -3.02 8.33
CA LEU A 235 0.34 -2.66 8.16
C LEU A 235 0.44 -1.39 7.30
N SER A 236 1.08 -0.37 7.87
CA SER A 236 1.38 0.89 7.19
C SER A 236 2.45 0.68 6.13
N ALA A 237 2.19 1.12 4.91
CA ALA A 237 3.12 1.12 3.79
C ALA A 237 3.05 2.48 3.07
N PRO A 238 3.77 3.50 3.58
CA PRO A 238 3.82 4.83 2.97
C PRO A 238 4.16 4.80 1.48
N THR A 239 3.36 5.50 0.67
CA THR A 239 3.59 5.64 -0.77
C THR A 239 4.22 6.99 -1.13
N SER A 240 4.71 7.10 -2.37
CA SER A 240 5.23 8.37 -2.90
C SER A 240 4.19 9.49 -2.84
N ARG A 241 4.68 10.73 -2.98
CA ARG A 241 3.86 11.94 -2.85
C ARG A 241 2.56 11.84 -3.67
N PRO A 242 1.45 12.38 -3.15
CA PRO A 242 0.18 12.35 -3.86
C PRO A 242 0.31 13.05 -5.21
N GLY A 243 -0.22 12.43 -6.25
CA GLY A 243 -0.14 13.00 -7.58
C GLY A 243 1.22 12.83 -8.25
N THR A 244 2.09 11.94 -7.79
CA THR A 244 3.28 11.47 -8.53
C THR A 244 3.19 9.96 -8.81
N PHE A 245 4.17 9.41 -9.53
CA PHE A 245 4.33 7.96 -9.70
C PHE A 245 4.35 7.26 -8.34
N THR A 246 3.43 6.30 -8.15
CA THR A 246 3.26 5.62 -6.86
C THR A 246 4.32 4.53 -6.71
N SER A 247 5.31 4.78 -5.84
CA SER A 247 6.27 3.76 -5.37
C SER A 247 5.55 2.52 -4.81
N GLN A 248 6.06 1.35 -5.17
CA GLN A 248 5.69 0.06 -4.56
C GLN A 248 6.80 -0.52 -3.67
N ALA A 249 7.90 0.22 -3.45
CA ALA A 249 9.07 -0.27 -2.76
C ALA A 249 8.76 -0.66 -1.30
N THR A 250 8.03 0.22 -0.59
CA THR A 250 7.63 -0.02 0.81
C THR A 250 6.78 -1.28 0.95
N VAL A 251 5.83 -1.48 0.02
CA VAL A 251 4.99 -2.69 -0.01
C VAL A 251 5.83 -3.94 -0.25
N LEU A 252 6.72 -3.90 -1.24
CA LEU A 252 7.60 -5.03 -1.54
C LEU A 252 8.48 -5.40 -0.35
N ILE A 253 9.14 -4.41 0.26
CA ILE A 253 10.03 -4.60 1.42
C ILE A 253 9.24 -5.15 2.62
N LEU A 254 8.03 -4.64 2.87
CA LEU A 254 7.17 -5.14 3.93
C LEU A 254 6.75 -6.59 3.69
N LEU A 255 6.39 -6.95 2.45
CA LEU A 255 6.04 -8.33 2.09
C LEU A 255 7.27 -9.26 2.18
N GLU A 256 8.46 -8.80 1.83
CA GLU A 256 9.71 -9.55 2.01
C GLU A 256 9.99 -9.79 3.50
N ALA A 257 9.80 -8.77 4.34
CA ALA A 257 9.92 -8.91 5.79
C ALA A 257 8.91 -9.93 6.34
N LEU A 258 7.65 -9.90 5.88
CA LEU A 258 6.65 -10.91 6.25
C LEU A 258 7.09 -12.33 5.86
N VAL A 259 7.58 -12.52 4.63
CA VAL A 259 8.11 -13.83 4.19
C VAL A 259 9.26 -14.30 5.09
N ILE A 260 10.23 -13.44 5.36
CA ILE A 260 11.39 -13.78 6.20
C ILE A 260 10.94 -14.13 7.62
N ALA A 261 10.02 -13.35 8.20
CA ALA A 261 9.49 -13.60 9.53
C ALA A 261 8.70 -14.92 9.61
N VAL A 262 7.87 -15.23 8.61
CA VAL A 262 7.16 -16.51 8.51
C VAL A 262 8.14 -17.68 8.35
N ALA A 263 9.21 -17.49 7.57
CA ALA A 263 10.24 -18.51 7.41
C ALA A 263 10.98 -18.79 8.73
N ALA A 264 11.22 -17.74 9.53
CA ALA A 264 11.89 -17.84 10.81
C ALA A 264 11.07 -18.58 11.89
N ARG A 265 9.74 -18.63 11.76
CA ARG A 265 8.88 -19.40 12.70
C ARG A 265 9.10 -20.91 12.64
N ASP A 266 9.53 -21.41 11.48
CA ASP A 266 9.91 -22.81 11.30
C ASP A 266 11.02 -22.90 10.24
N GLN A 267 12.23 -22.66 10.72
CA GLN A 267 13.44 -22.71 9.90
C GLN A 267 13.61 -24.08 9.23
N ASN A 268 13.23 -25.16 9.91
CA ASN A 268 13.37 -26.51 9.39
C ASN A 268 12.46 -26.78 8.19
N ARG A 269 11.17 -26.39 8.23
CA ARG A 269 10.28 -26.47 7.06
C ARG A 269 10.81 -25.63 5.91
N SER A 270 11.25 -24.42 6.19
CA SER A 270 11.70 -23.46 5.18
C SER A 270 12.94 -23.97 4.43
N LEU A 271 13.95 -24.48 5.15
CA LEU A 271 15.14 -25.06 4.56
C LEU A 271 14.82 -26.34 3.77
N ARG A 272 14.05 -27.28 4.35
CA ARG A 272 13.65 -28.52 3.65
C ARG A 272 12.90 -28.26 2.36
N THR A 273 12.00 -27.27 2.34
CA THR A 273 11.24 -26.92 1.14
C THR A 273 12.14 -26.30 0.07
N THR A 274 13.07 -25.44 0.49
CA THR A 274 14.06 -24.82 -0.39
C THR A 274 14.99 -25.87 -1.01
N ASP A 275 15.44 -26.84 -0.22
CA ASP A 275 16.27 -27.95 -0.71
C ASP A 275 15.50 -28.83 -1.69
N ARG A 276 14.23 -29.16 -1.39
CA ARG A 276 13.37 -29.93 -2.31
C ARG A 276 13.14 -29.18 -3.62
N MET A 277 12.95 -27.87 -3.58
CA MET A 277 12.85 -27.04 -4.77
C MET A 277 14.14 -27.08 -5.59
N ASN A 278 15.31 -27.02 -4.95
CA ASN A 278 16.59 -27.11 -5.66
C ASN A 278 16.75 -28.47 -6.35
N GLN A 279 16.41 -29.58 -5.68
CA GLN A 279 16.43 -30.92 -6.28
C GLN A 279 15.52 -31.00 -7.51
N LEU A 280 14.29 -30.51 -7.41
CA LEU A 280 13.35 -30.48 -8.54
C LEU A 280 13.88 -29.66 -9.72
N ARG A 281 14.62 -28.57 -9.45
CA ARG A 281 15.24 -27.76 -10.50
C ARG A 281 16.39 -28.50 -11.18
N GLU A 282 17.21 -29.24 -10.43
CA GLU A 282 18.26 -30.07 -11.02
C GLU A 282 17.67 -31.15 -11.94
N GLU A 283 16.59 -31.81 -11.50
CA GLU A 283 15.83 -32.77 -12.31
C GLU A 283 15.29 -32.14 -13.60
N LEU A 284 14.77 -30.91 -13.53
CA LEU A 284 14.22 -30.19 -14.69
C LEU A 284 15.30 -29.63 -15.64
N MET A 285 16.48 -29.27 -15.13
CA MET A 285 17.58 -28.73 -15.92
C MET A 285 18.45 -29.82 -16.57
N GLY A 286 18.38 -31.06 -16.05
CA GLY A 286 19.14 -32.19 -16.60
C GLY A 286 20.64 -32.15 -16.28
N PHE A 287 21.08 -31.26 -15.38
CA PHE A 287 22.44 -31.17 -14.84
C PHE A 287 22.41 -30.55 -13.43
N SER A 288 23.37 -30.94 -12.58
CA SER A 288 23.46 -30.49 -11.19
C SER A 288 24.02 -29.08 -11.10
N ARG A 289 23.78 -28.40 -9.97
CA ARG A 289 24.46 -27.13 -9.64
C ARG A 289 26.00 -27.25 -9.63
N ALA A 290 26.53 -28.46 -9.38
CA ALA A 290 27.95 -28.75 -9.50
C ALA A 290 28.44 -28.65 -10.96
N ASP A 291 27.59 -28.98 -11.94
CA ASP A 291 27.87 -28.88 -13.36
C ASP A 291 27.83 -27.41 -13.83
N GLU A 292 26.97 -26.57 -13.23
CA GLU A 292 26.92 -25.12 -13.46
C GLU A 292 28.25 -24.42 -13.12
N VAL A 293 28.87 -24.80 -11.99
CA VAL A 293 30.18 -24.28 -11.57
C VAL A 293 31.30 -24.78 -12.50
N ALA A 294 31.14 -25.97 -13.09
CA ALA A 294 32.09 -26.54 -14.05
C ALA A 294 31.98 -25.94 -15.47
N LEU A 295 30.84 -25.32 -15.83
CA LEU A 295 30.52 -24.86 -17.19
C LEU A 295 31.00 -23.44 -17.56
N ASN A 296 31.72 -22.73 -16.68
CA ASN A 296 32.41 -21.47 -17.02
C ASN A 296 31.55 -20.41 -17.77
N LEU A 297 30.32 -20.16 -17.31
CA LEU A 297 29.59 -18.95 -17.73
C LEU A 297 30.40 -17.71 -17.32
N PRO A 298 30.66 -16.75 -18.24
CA PRO A 298 31.69 -15.75 -18.04
C PRO A 298 31.38 -14.84 -16.84
N ALA A 299 32.32 -14.79 -15.90
CA ALA A 299 32.31 -13.83 -14.80
C ALA A 299 32.19 -12.40 -15.36
N ALA A 300 31.28 -11.61 -14.78
CA ALA A 300 31.00 -10.24 -15.17
C ALA A 300 32.30 -9.44 -15.36
N ARG A 301 32.43 -8.78 -16.52
CA ARG A 301 33.56 -7.94 -16.91
C ARG A 301 33.89 -6.95 -15.78
N ARG A 302 35.05 -7.12 -15.14
CA ARG A 302 35.67 -6.05 -14.35
C ARG A 302 36.32 -5.05 -15.30
N ASP A 303 35.96 -3.80 -15.11
CA ASP A 303 36.39 -2.63 -15.87
C ASP A 303 37.89 -2.61 -16.16
N ARG A 304 38.22 -2.46 -17.44
CA ARG A 304 39.52 -1.92 -17.85
C ARG A 304 39.51 -0.43 -17.54
N LYS A 305 40.26 -0.02 -16.52
CA LYS A 305 40.88 1.31 -16.52
C LYS A 305 42.35 1.18 -16.17
N ARG A 306 43.13 1.79 -17.07
CA ARG A 306 44.40 2.50 -16.80
C ARG A 306 45.58 1.57 -16.52
N ASP A 307 46.70 1.65 -17.24
CA ASP A 307 47.39 2.80 -17.81
C ASP A 307 48.24 2.42 -19.04
N ALA A 308 48.81 3.47 -19.63
CA ALA A 308 49.85 3.54 -20.65
C ALA A 308 50.86 2.38 -20.71
#